data_AF-A0A4P8XWG5-F1
#
_entry.id   AF-A0A4P8XWG5-F1
#
_cell.length_a   1.000
_cell.length_b   1.000
_cell.length_c   1.000
_cell.angle_alpha   90.00
_cell.angle_beta   90.00
_cell.angle_gamma   90.00
#
_symmetry.space_group_name_H-M   'P 1'
#
loop_
_entity.id
_entity.type
_entity.pdbx_description
1 polymer ?
#
loop_
_entity_poly.entity_id
_entity_poly.type
_entity_poly.pdbx_seq_one_letter_code
_entity_poly.pdbx_strand_id
1 'polypeptide(L)' 'MLKRQGFKGRKAFYQWTAIDECTRMRFVYGFEEHTPENSTKFLKMLLKEFPFKIKRFKQITEESSHINIKAVK' A
#
# COMPACT_ATOMS: atom_id res chain seq x y z
N MET A 1 -19.23 18.97 -5.29
CA MET A 1 -19.13 17.66 -4.61
C MET A 1 -19.64 16.58 -5.57
N LEU A 2 -18.74 15.86 -6.26
CA LEU A 2 -19.15 14.79 -7.18
C LEU A 2 -19.40 13.52 -6.36
N LYS A 3 -20.67 13.19 -6.12
CA LYS A 3 -21.07 11.87 -5.61
C LYS A 3 -20.81 10.85 -6.72
N ARG A 4 -19.74 10.06 -6.60
CA ARG A 4 -19.51 8.89 -7.46
C ARG A 4 -20.67 7.92 -7.25
N GLN A 5 -21.57 7.80 -8.24
CA GLN A 5 -22.56 6.72 -8.28
C GLN A 5 -21.80 5.39 -8.35
N GLY A 6 -21.92 4.60 -7.28
CA GLY A 6 -21.38 3.24 -7.24
C GLY A 6 -22.18 2.34 -8.19
N PHE A 7 -21.49 1.80 -9.19
CA PHE A 7 -22.01 0.79 -10.10
C PHE A 7 -22.27 -0.49 -9.29
N LYS A 8 -23.55 -0.86 -9.08
CA LYS A 8 -23.94 -2.11 -8.37
C LYS A 8 -23.31 -3.30 -9.10
N GLY A 9 -22.39 -4.00 -8.44
CA GLY A 9 -21.74 -5.22 -8.95
C GLY A 9 -20.21 -5.22 -8.93
N ARG A 10 -19.54 -4.10 -8.64
CA ARG A 10 -18.07 -4.07 -8.50
C ARG A 10 -17.66 -4.45 -7.08
N LYS A 11 -16.92 -5.55 -6.92
CA LYS A 11 -16.15 -5.81 -5.71
C LYS A 11 -15.27 -4.59 -5.43
N ALA A 12 -15.31 -4.09 -4.20
CA ALA A 12 -14.42 -3.00 -3.81
C ALA A 12 -12.98 -3.54 -3.84
N PHE A 13 -12.09 -2.86 -4.57
CA PHE A 13 -10.67 -3.16 -4.52
C PHE A 13 -9.99 -2.09 -3.68
N TYR A 14 -9.18 -2.55 -2.74
CA TYR A 14 -8.38 -1.72 -1.87
C TYR A 14 -6.94 -1.73 -2.40
N GLN A 15 -6.35 -0.55 -2.55
CA GLN A 15 -5.00 -0.39 -3.08
C GLN A 15 -4.04 -0.07 -1.93
N TRP A 16 -3.02 -0.89 -1.77
CA TRP A 16 -1.87 -0.60 -0.91
C TRP A 16 -0.77 -0.03 -1.77
N THR A 17 -0.21 1.08 -1.31
CA THR A 17 0.89 1.76 -2.00
C THR A 17 2.02 1.99 -1.04
N ALA A 18 3.19 1.54 -1.44
CA ALA A 18 4.46 1.63 -0.75
C ALA A 18 5.36 2.59 -1.54
N ILE A 19 5.79 3.71 -0.95
CA ILE A 19 6.68 4.67 -1.60
C ILE A 19 7.93 4.82 -0.76
N ASP A 20 9.09 4.58 -1.36
CA ASP A 20 10.37 4.89 -0.75
C ASP A 20 10.73 6.37 -0.90
N GLU A 21 11.02 7.04 0.21
CA GLU A 21 11.33 8.48 0.18
C GLU A 21 12.69 8.81 -0.45
N CYS A 22 13.67 7.91 -0.38
CA CYS A 22 15.03 8.16 -0.87
C CYS A 22 15.15 7.96 -2.38
N THR A 23 14.63 6.84 -2.89
CA THR A 23 14.73 6.42 -4.29
C THR A 23 13.50 6.76 -5.11
N ARG A 24 12.39 7.15 -4.46
CA ARG A 24 11.06 7.30 -5.08
C ARG A 24 10.52 6.01 -5.72
N MET A 25 11.11 4.85 -5.41
CA MET A 25 10.55 3.56 -5.83
C MET A 25 9.15 3.38 -5.25
N ARG A 26 8.22 2.93 -6.09
CA ARG A 26 6.82 2.72 -5.72
C ARG A 26 6.41 1.29 -5.98
N PHE A 27 5.88 0.63 -4.96
CA PHE A 27 5.28 -0.70 -5.02
C PHE A 27 3.79 -0.58 -4.74
N VAL A 28 2.96 -1.08 -5.66
CA VAL A 28 1.50 -0.95 -5.59
C VAL A 28 0.88 -2.33 -5.72
N TYR A 29 -0.09 -2.65 -4.87
CA TYR A 29 -0.81 -3.91 -4.94
C TYR A 29 -2.28 -3.74 -4.52
N GLY A 30 -3.18 -4.44 -5.19
CA GLY A 30 -4.62 -4.42 -4.90
C GLY A 30 -5.11 -5.69 -4.21
N PHE A 31 -5.95 -5.55 -3.18
CA PHE A 31 -6.68 -6.67 -2.56
C PHE A 31 -8.19 -6.44 -2.63
N GLU A 32 -8.97 -7.52 -2.55
CA GLU A 32 -10.43 -7.45 -2.51
C GLU A 32 -10.97 -6.94 -1.17
N GLU A 33 -10.20 -7.05 -0.08
CA GLU A 33 -10.65 -6.71 1.28
C GLU A 33 -9.60 -5.96 2.10
N HIS A 34 -10.05 -5.02 2.94
CA HIS A 34 -9.21 -4.24 3.85
C HIS A 34 -9.01 -4.92 5.21
N THR A 35 -8.18 -5.96 5.23
CA THR A 35 -7.90 -6.76 6.43
C THR A 35 -6.44 -6.62 6.92
N PRO A 36 -6.17 -6.84 8.23
CA PRO A 36 -4.81 -6.89 8.77
C PRO A 36 -3.92 -7.97 8.11
N GLU A 37 -4.52 -9.10 7.72
CA GLU A 37 -3.84 -10.21 7.05
C GLU A 37 -3.31 -9.77 5.67
N ASN A 38 -4.12 -9.04 4.91
CA ASN A 38 -3.72 -8.49 3.62
C ASN A 38 -2.63 -7.43 3.76
N SER A 39 -2.69 -6.61 4.82
CA SER A 39 -1.61 -5.66 5.14
C SER A 39 -0.29 -6.38 5.45
N THR A 40 -0.34 -7.48 6.20
CA THR A 40 0.85 -8.30 6.49
C THR A 40 1.39 -8.97 5.23
N LYS A 41 0.50 -9.48 4.36
CA LYS A 41 0.87 -10.07 3.07
C LYS A 41 1.53 -9.04 2.16
N PHE A 42 0.99 -7.81 2.11
CA PHE A 42 1.58 -6.69 1.39
C PHE A 42 3.02 -6.41 1.84
N LEU A 43 3.25 -6.30 3.15
CA LEU A 43 4.59 -6.07 3.71
C LEU A 43 5.56 -7.21 3.36
N LYS A 44 5.11 -8.47 3.37
CA LYS A 44 5.93 -9.62 2.96
C LYS A 44 6.31 -9.57 1.48
N MET A 45 5.38 -9.18 0.60
CA MET A 45 5.66 -9.02 -0.83
C MET A 45 6.65 -7.87 -1.07
N LEU A 46 6.41 -6.75 -0.41
CA LEU A 46 7.27 -5.57 -0.44
C LEU A 46 8.72 -5.89 -0.03
N LEU A 47 8.91 -6.60 1.09
CA LEU A 47 10.24 -6.97 1.59
C LEU A 47 11.02 -7.90 0.64
N LYS A 48 10.32 -8.65 -0.21
CA LYS A 48 10.96 -9.52 -1.22
C LYS A 48 11.39 -8.74 -2.46
N GLU A 49 10.61 -7.73 -2.85
CA GLU A 49 10.85 -6.97 -4.08
C GLU A 49 11.91 -5.88 -3.91
N PHE A 50 12.05 -5.35 -2.70
CA PHE A 50 12.95 -4.24 -2.43
C PHE A 50 14.42 -4.71 -2.40
N PRO A 51 15.30 -4.14 -3.25
CA PRO A 51 16.70 -4.58 -3.34
C PRO A 51 17.58 -4.07 -2.18
N PHE A 52 17.00 -3.41 -1.19
CA PHE A 52 17.70 -2.78 -0.08
C PHE A 52 16.93 -2.93 1.23
N LYS A 53 17.66 -2.84 2.35
CA LYS A 53 17.11 -3.02 3.69
C LYS A 53 16.23 -1.84 4.07
N ILE A 54 14.95 -2.13 4.34
CA ILE A 54 14.02 -1.13 4.86
C ILE A 54 14.34 -0.83 6.33
N LYS A 55 14.47 0.45 6.70
CA LYS A 55 14.76 0.86 8.09
C LYS A 55 13.50 1.20 8.89
N ARG A 56 12.52 1.86 8.26
CA ARG A 56 11.30 2.31 8.93
C ARG A 56 10.12 2.34 7.99
N PHE A 57 8.97 1.95 8.51
CA PHE A 57 7.66 2.14 7.89
C PHE A 57 6.93 3.30 8.58
N LYS A 58 6.22 4.13 7.81
CA LYS A 58 5.34 5.18 8.32
C LYS A 58 4.00 5.08 7.60
N GLN A 59 2.93 4.77 8.31
CA GLN A 59 1.61 4.71 7.72
C GLN A 59 1.12 6.12 7.34
N ILE A 60 0.78 6.22 6.06
CA ILE A 60 0.08 7.27 5.32
C ILE A 60 -1.43 7.26 5.55
N THR A 61 -1.99 7.84 6.62
CA THR A 61 -3.46 7.91 6.91
C THR A 61 -4.18 6.61 7.33
N GLU A 62 -5.31 6.77 8.04
CA GLU A 62 -6.24 5.70 8.45
C GLU A 62 -7.31 5.42 7.36
N GLU A 63 -7.64 6.41 6.54
CA GLU A 63 -8.69 6.32 5.50
C GLU A 63 -8.18 5.74 4.17
N SER A 64 -6.87 5.57 4.05
CA SER A 64 -6.22 5.15 2.82
C SER A 64 -5.06 4.22 3.14
N SER A 65 -5.01 3.05 2.50
CA SER A 65 -4.00 2.00 2.74
C SER A 65 -2.61 2.34 2.20
N HIS A 66 -2.21 3.61 2.33
CA HIS A 66 -0.91 4.10 1.88
C HIS A 66 0.11 3.91 3.01
N ILE A 67 1.25 3.31 2.68
CA ILE A 67 2.37 3.14 3.60
C ILE A 67 3.56 3.86 2.96
N ASN A 68 4.06 4.91 3.59
CA ASN A 68 5.36 5.44 3.21
C ASN A 68 6.46 4.59 3.85
N ILE A 69 7.48 4.30 3.05
CA ILE A 69 8.64 3.54 3.46
C ILE A 69 9.82 4.49 3.44
N LYS A 70 10.65 4.42 4.47
CA LYS A 70 11.99 4.97 4.44
C LYS A 70 12.97 3.81 4.42
N ALA A 71 13.45 3.47 3.25
CA ALA A 71 14.66 2.69 3.13
C ALA A 71 15.88 3.58 3.30
N VAL A 72 16.99 2.96 3.68
CA VAL A 72 18.28 3.63 3.66
C VAL A 72 19.20 2.83 2.76
N LYS A 73 19.76 3.54 1.79
CA LYS A 73 20.80 3.06 0.90
C LYS A 73 22.10 2.81 1.64
#